data_AF-A0A1F9R1V5-F1
#
_entry.id   AF-A0A1F9R1V5-F1
#
_cell.length_a   1.000
_cell.length_b   1.000
_cell.length_c   1.000
_cell.angle_alpha   90.00
_cell.angle_beta   90.00
_cell.angle_gamma   90.00
#
_symmetry.space_group_name_H-M   'P 1'
#
loop_
_entity.id
_entity.type
_entity.pdbx_description
1 polymer ?
#
loop_
_entity_poly.entity_id
_entity_poly.type
_entity_poly.pdbx_seq_one_letter_code
_entity_poly.pdbx_strand_id
1 'polypeptide(L)'
;MIQVQSNGRTFCYEDFCRRLIDAGVNEFGPSLHGSTAKIHDYLTGAPGAFMQTVSGMRNLKKLKQRVITNSVITKANYRDLPDLARLLVALGVDQFQFAFMHMSGRAGENKEWLTARKSLIEPYVKRALDVGIKAGRTVMTEAIPYCLMGGYEKYVAEQIIPRTRIYDADCVIPDYTRTRIDEGKSRGPRCAECDWHSRCEGPWREYPDLFGWDEFVPVRKAS
;
A
#
# COMPACT_ATOMS: atom_id res chain seq x y z
N MET A 1 0.73 -12.32 17.44
CA MET A 1 1.44 -11.20 16.78
C MET A 1 0.73 -9.92 17.18
N ILE A 2 1.46 -8.92 17.63
CA ILE A 2 0.92 -7.61 17.99
C ILE A 2 1.61 -6.60 17.08
N GLN A 3 0.84 -6.06 16.13
CA GLN A 3 1.33 -5.13 15.13
C GLN A 3 0.84 -3.72 15.43
N VAL A 4 1.73 -2.74 15.34
CA VAL A 4 1.37 -1.31 15.40
C VAL A 4 1.50 -0.70 14.01
N GLN A 5 0.42 -0.16 13.47
CA GLN A 5 0.46 0.65 12.24
C GLN A 5 0.36 2.13 12.60
N SER A 6 1.25 2.96 12.04
CA SER A 6 1.34 4.39 12.36
C SER A 6 2.09 5.14 11.26
N ASN A 7 2.07 6.47 11.28
CA ASN A 7 3.00 7.27 10.46
C ASN A 7 4.48 7.07 10.87
N GLY A 8 4.72 6.49 12.06
CA GLY A 8 6.04 6.07 12.52
C GLY A 8 6.98 7.19 12.96
N ARG A 9 6.51 8.44 13.00
CA ARG A 9 7.36 9.60 13.33
C ARG A 9 7.93 9.51 14.74
N THR A 10 7.12 9.09 15.71
CA THR A 10 7.54 8.97 17.12
C THR A 10 8.52 7.83 17.38
N PHE A 11 8.71 6.91 16.43
CA PHE A 11 9.71 5.85 16.54
C PHE A 11 11.15 6.40 16.47
N CYS A 12 11.33 7.67 16.09
CA CYS A 12 12.63 8.34 16.17
C CYS A 12 13.19 8.41 17.61
N TYR A 13 12.34 8.30 18.63
CA TYR A 13 12.74 8.17 20.02
C TYR A 13 12.92 6.68 20.37
N GLU A 14 14.16 6.22 20.50
CA GLU A 14 14.47 4.80 20.75
C GLU A 14 13.79 4.27 22.03
N ASP A 15 13.72 5.06 23.10
CA ASP A 15 13.06 4.69 24.36
C ASP A 15 11.57 4.40 24.18
N PHE A 16 10.90 5.13 23.28
CA PHE A 16 9.50 4.88 22.95
C PHE A 16 9.34 3.52 22.24
N CYS A 17 10.24 3.21 21.30
CA CYS A 17 10.26 1.89 20.65
C CYS A 17 10.46 0.77 21.68
N ARG A 18 11.40 0.93 22.62
CA ARG A 18 11.66 -0.06 23.69
C ARG A 18 10.41 -0.31 24.54
N ARG A 19 9.73 0.75 24.97
CA ARG A 19 8.48 0.64 25.74
C ARG A 19 7.39 -0.13 24.99
N LEU A 20 7.26 0.06 23.68
CA LEU A 20 6.30 -0.70 22.87
C LEU A 20 6.68 -2.18 22.76
N ILE A 21 7.98 -2.47 22.58
CA ILE A 21 8.50 -3.83 22.53
C ILE A 21 8.27 -4.54 23.87
N ASP A 22 8.56 -3.86 24.99
CA ASP A 22 8.35 -4.40 26.35
C ASP A 22 6.86 -4.64 26.64
N ALA A 23 5.97 -3.85 26.02
CA ALA A 23 4.51 -4.07 26.07
C ALA A 23 4.03 -5.21 25.15
N GLY A 24 4.92 -5.86 24.39
CA GLY A 24 4.64 -7.04 23.56
C GLY A 24 4.47 -6.77 22.07
N VAL A 25 4.65 -5.53 21.59
CA VAL A 25 4.62 -5.23 20.15
C VAL A 25 5.82 -5.88 19.47
N ASN A 26 5.56 -6.63 18.39
CA ASN A 26 6.60 -7.38 17.68
C ASN A 26 6.61 -7.18 16.15
N GLU A 27 5.71 -6.35 15.62
CA GLU A 27 5.75 -5.90 14.24
C GLU A 27 5.33 -4.43 14.15
N PHE A 28 6.06 -3.65 13.34
CA PHE A 28 5.86 -2.21 13.23
C PHE A 28 5.58 -1.83 11.79
N GLY A 29 4.53 -1.04 11.59
CA GLY A 29 3.99 -0.60 10.31
C GLY A 29 4.12 0.90 10.04
N PRO A 30 5.34 1.50 10.03
CA PRO A 30 5.52 2.89 9.65
C PRO A 30 5.22 3.14 8.17
N SER A 31 4.55 4.24 7.83
CA SER A 31 4.25 4.61 6.43
C SER A 31 5.26 5.60 5.85
N LEU A 32 5.84 5.28 4.69
CA LEU A 32 6.76 6.16 3.96
C LEU A 32 6.27 6.35 2.52
N HIS A 33 5.88 7.59 2.19
CA HIS A 33 5.25 7.91 0.90
C HIS A 33 6.17 8.45 -0.22
N GLY A 34 7.47 8.58 0.03
CA GLY A 34 8.45 9.05 -0.96
C GLY A 34 9.88 8.79 -0.53
N SER A 35 10.79 8.71 -1.49
CA SER A 35 12.22 8.45 -1.31
C SER A 35 12.99 9.66 -0.73
N THR A 36 12.36 10.83 -0.72
CA THR A 36 12.94 12.09 -0.25
C THR A 36 12.00 12.83 0.68
N ALA A 37 12.58 13.70 1.53
CA ALA A 37 11.81 14.62 2.37
C ALA A 37 10.84 15.49 1.56
N LYS A 38 11.27 15.96 0.38
CA LYS A 38 10.42 16.78 -0.50
C LYS A 38 9.11 16.07 -0.85
N ILE A 39 9.16 14.80 -1.21
CA ILE A 39 7.97 14.04 -1.63
C ILE A 39 7.15 13.60 -0.42
N HIS A 40 7.81 13.04 0.59
CA HIS A 40 7.14 12.51 1.78
C HIS A 40 6.47 13.62 2.59
N ASP A 41 7.20 14.69 2.93
CA ASP A 41 6.69 15.76 3.78
C ASP A 41 5.57 16.54 3.08
N TYR A 42 5.64 16.68 1.75
CA TYR A 42 4.57 17.23 0.93
C TYR A 42 3.29 16.38 1.04
N LEU A 43 3.41 15.06 0.90
CA LEU A 43 2.27 14.15 0.99
C LEU A 43 1.68 14.05 2.40
N THR A 44 2.50 14.16 3.44
CA THR A 44 2.03 14.11 4.83
C THR A 44 1.63 15.48 5.38
N GLY A 45 1.89 16.57 4.64
CA GLY A 45 1.66 17.95 5.10
C GLY A 45 2.48 18.30 6.35
N ALA A 46 3.64 17.66 6.55
CA ALA A 46 4.38 17.74 7.81
C ALA A 46 5.89 17.84 7.55
N PRO A 47 6.47 19.05 7.61
CA PRO A 47 7.91 19.24 7.47
C PRO A 47 8.70 18.43 8.52
N GLY A 48 9.76 17.75 8.06
CA GLY A 48 10.62 16.89 8.89
C GLY A 48 10.08 15.48 9.15
N ALA A 49 8.87 15.14 8.66
CA ALA A 49 8.28 13.82 8.86
C ALA A 49 9.15 12.71 8.27
N PHE A 50 9.74 12.92 7.10
CA PHE A 50 10.62 11.95 6.46
C PHE A 50 11.80 11.57 7.35
N MET A 51 12.49 12.58 7.89
CA MET A 51 13.66 12.36 8.75
C MET A 51 13.28 11.62 10.03
N GLN A 52 12.14 11.97 10.63
CA GLN A 52 11.62 11.30 11.82
C GLN A 52 11.28 9.83 11.52
N THR A 53 10.51 9.58 10.47
CA THR A 53 10.08 8.22 10.08
C THR A 53 11.26 7.34 9.69
N VAL A 54 12.20 7.84 8.88
CA VAL A 54 13.43 7.11 8.51
C VAL A 54 14.30 6.80 9.72
N SER A 55 14.46 7.76 10.64
CA SER A 55 15.18 7.52 11.90
C SER A 55 14.46 6.48 12.77
N GLY A 56 13.13 6.51 12.80
CA GLY A 56 12.33 5.52 13.49
C GLY A 56 12.48 4.11 12.93
N MET A 57 12.46 3.96 11.60
CA MET A 57 12.75 2.67 10.96
C MET A 57 14.15 2.16 11.33
N ARG A 58 15.18 3.03 11.32
CA ARG A 58 16.54 2.67 11.73
C ARG A 58 16.60 2.19 13.18
N ASN A 59 15.93 2.88 14.10
CA ASN A 59 15.84 2.45 15.50
C ASN A 59 15.20 1.06 15.62
N LEU A 60 14.07 0.84 14.95
CA LEU A 60 13.37 -0.46 14.98
C LEU A 60 14.25 -1.59 14.43
N LYS A 61 14.97 -1.36 13.32
CA LYS A 61 15.91 -2.34 12.78
C LYS A 61 17.10 -2.60 13.70
N LYS A 62 17.67 -1.56 14.33
CA LYS A 62 18.72 -1.70 15.37
C LYS A 62 18.22 -2.56 16.54
N LEU A 63 16.96 -2.41 16.93
CA LEU A 63 16.29 -3.21 17.96
C LEU A 63 15.80 -4.59 17.45
N LYS A 64 16.23 -5.01 16.26
CA LYS A 64 15.90 -6.30 15.62
C LYS A 64 14.40 -6.54 15.44
N GLN A 65 13.62 -5.47 15.31
CA GLN A 65 12.19 -5.57 15.07
C GLN A 65 11.85 -5.80 13.61
N ARG A 66 10.72 -6.47 13.39
CA ARG A 66 10.13 -6.63 12.06
C ARG A 66 9.44 -5.32 11.68
N VAL A 67 9.83 -4.78 10.52
CA VAL A 67 9.29 -3.54 9.96
C VAL A 67 8.63 -3.86 8.63
N ILE A 68 7.36 -3.52 8.54
CA ILE A 68 6.58 -3.60 7.32
C ILE A 68 6.11 -2.19 6.95
N THR A 69 5.97 -1.86 5.67
CA THR A 69 5.57 -0.50 5.28
C THR A 69 4.45 -0.54 4.26
N ASN A 70 3.50 0.39 4.36
CA ASN A 70 2.50 0.63 3.33
C ASN A 70 2.65 2.04 2.77
N SER A 71 2.75 2.14 1.46
CA SER A 71 2.93 3.38 0.73
C SER A 71 1.76 3.59 -0.22
N VAL A 72 0.93 4.59 0.08
CA VAL A 72 -0.18 4.98 -0.80
C VAL A 72 0.36 5.63 -2.08
N ILE A 73 -0.08 5.12 -3.23
CA ILE A 73 0.30 5.61 -4.55
C ILE A 73 -0.56 6.82 -4.91
N THR A 74 0.09 7.90 -5.36
CA THR A 74 -0.54 9.15 -5.80
C THR A 74 0.15 9.67 -7.06
N LYS A 75 -0.45 10.66 -7.71
CA LYS A 75 0.14 11.44 -8.82
C LYS A 75 1.50 12.03 -8.47
N ALA A 76 1.72 12.38 -7.20
CA ALA A 76 2.94 13.04 -6.75
C ALA A 76 4.12 12.06 -6.53
N ASN A 77 3.86 10.77 -6.24
CA ASN A 77 4.92 9.81 -5.92
C ASN A 77 5.04 8.61 -6.86
N TYR A 78 4.09 8.34 -7.76
CA TYR A 78 4.13 7.08 -8.52
C TYR A 78 5.43 6.90 -9.32
N ARG A 79 6.03 8.01 -9.80
CA ARG A 79 7.31 7.97 -10.54
C ARG A 79 8.50 7.63 -9.65
N ASP A 80 8.37 7.92 -8.37
CA ASP A 80 9.38 7.76 -7.32
C ASP A 80 9.32 6.37 -6.66
N LEU A 81 8.28 5.56 -6.93
CA LEU A 81 8.14 4.23 -6.31
C LEU A 81 9.38 3.32 -6.44
N PRO A 82 10.10 3.28 -7.59
CA PRO A 82 11.32 2.49 -7.67
C PRO A 82 12.44 2.99 -6.74
N ASP A 83 12.57 4.30 -6.55
CA ASP A 83 13.53 4.90 -5.61
C ASP A 83 13.11 4.70 -4.15
N LEU A 84 11.82 4.82 -3.87
CA LEU A 84 11.25 4.50 -2.57
C LEU A 84 11.51 3.03 -2.23
N ALA A 85 11.29 2.09 -3.15
CA ALA A 85 11.61 0.68 -2.93
C ALA A 85 13.10 0.45 -2.63
N ARG A 86 14.01 1.14 -3.34
CA ARG A 86 15.46 1.09 -3.06
C ARG A 86 15.77 1.57 -1.64
N LEU A 87 15.15 2.68 -1.23
CA LEU A 87 15.31 3.21 0.13
C LEU A 87 14.79 2.21 1.19
N LEU A 88 13.61 1.64 0.99
CA LEU A 88 13.03 0.66 1.91
C LEU A 88 13.93 -0.58 2.06
N VAL A 89 14.46 -1.09 0.93
CA VAL A 89 15.45 -2.18 0.94
C VAL A 89 16.70 -1.78 1.71
N ALA A 90 17.25 -0.59 1.47
CA ALA A 90 18.45 -0.09 2.15
C ALA A 90 18.23 0.12 3.66
N LEU A 91 17.01 0.47 4.07
CA LEU A 91 16.61 0.58 5.47
C LEU A 91 16.37 -0.78 6.13
N GLY A 92 16.44 -1.90 5.39
CA GLY A 92 16.23 -3.23 5.94
C GLY A 92 14.77 -3.56 6.25
N VAL A 93 13.83 -2.91 5.57
CA VAL A 93 12.39 -3.21 5.67
C VAL A 93 12.14 -4.66 5.23
N ASP A 94 11.38 -5.41 6.02
CA ASP A 94 11.16 -6.83 5.82
C ASP A 94 10.06 -7.10 4.78
N GLN A 95 9.06 -6.21 4.74
CA GLN A 95 7.96 -6.25 3.78
C GLN A 95 7.51 -4.85 3.39
N PHE A 96 7.20 -4.62 2.11
CA PHE A 96 6.55 -3.37 1.72
C PHE A 96 5.41 -3.58 0.73
N GLN A 97 4.40 -2.73 0.87
CA GLN A 97 3.20 -2.71 0.04
C GLN A 97 3.04 -1.36 -0.64
N PHE A 98 2.63 -1.39 -1.91
CA PHE A 98 2.14 -0.22 -2.63
C PHE A 98 0.62 -0.32 -2.79
N ALA A 99 -0.12 0.55 -2.10
CA ALA A 99 -1.57 0.56 -2.12
C ALA A 99 -2.11 1.65 -3.03
N PHE A 100 -3.05 1.30 -3.91
CA PHE A 100 -3.81 2.31 -4.63
C PHE A 100 -4.83 2.96 -3.69
N MET A 101 -4.85 4.30 -3.68
CA MET A 101 -5.68 5.08 -2.77
C MET A 101 -7.18 4.77 -2.89
N HIS A 102 -7.86 4.66 -1.74
CA HIS A 102 -9.31 4.76 -1.66
C HIS A 102 -9.67 6.25 -1.76
N MET A 103 -10.54 6.63 -2.70
CA MET A 103 -10.92 8.04 -2.91
C MET A 103 -12.07 8.44 -1.98
N SER A 104 -11.92 8.14 -0.69
CA SER A 104 -12.87 8.47 0.38
C SER A 104 -12.27 9.51 1.33
N GLY A 105 -13.13 10.20 2.10
CA GLY A 105 -12.71 11.27 3.02
C GLY A 105 -11.92 12.39 2.32
N ARG A 106 -10.83 12.86 2.94
CA ARG A 106 -9.98 13.95 2.40
C ARG A 106 -9.35 13.64 1.04
N ALA A 107 -9.17 12.36 0.71
CA ALA A 107 -8.69 11.95 -0.60
C ALA A 107 -9.77 12.12 -1.68
N GLY A 108 -11.05 11.97 -1.33
CA GLY A 108 -12.19 12.22 -2.21
C GLY A 108 -12.36 13.69 -2.60
N GLU A 109 -12.13 14.61 -1.66
CA GLU A 109 -12.14 16.07 -1.90
C GLU A 109 -11.10 16.51 -2.93
N ASN A 110 -10.06 15.71 -3.11
CA ASN A 110 -8.82 16.02 -3.81
C ASN A 110 -8.50 15.01 -4.92
N LYS A 111 -9.49 14.18 -5.29
CA LYS A 111 -9.30 12.97 -6.10
C LYS A 111 -8.70 13.22 -7.48
N GLU A 112 -9.03 14.34 -8.11
CA GLU A 112 -8.57 14.67 -9.46
C GLU A 112 -7.06 14.97 -9.50
N TRP A 113 -6.53 15.69 -8.52
CA TRP A 113 -5.09 16.01 -8.49
C TRP A 113 -4.25 14.93 -7.81
N LEU A 114 -4.84 14.12 -6.92
CA LEU A 114 -4.15 13.04 -6.23
C LEU A 114 -4.08 11.74 -7.03
N THR A 115 -5.10 11.43 -7.84
CA THR A 115 -5.25 10.08 -8.41
C THR A 115 -4.73 10.02 -9.84
N ALA A 116 -3.82 9.07 -10.11
CA ALA A 116 -3.32 8.77 -11.45
C ALA A 116 -4.09 7.59 -12.05
N ARG A 117 -4.16 7.52 -13.38
CA ARG A 117 -4.65 6.32 -14.06
C ARG A 117 -3.80 5.10 -13.70
N LYS A 118 -4.39 3.92 -13.51
CA LYS A 118 -3.65 2.73 -13.06
C LYS A 118 -2.69 2.24 -14.14
N SER A 119 -3.07 2.34 -15.41
CA SER A 119 -2.18 2.09 -16.54
C SER A 119 -0.91 2.95 -16.53
N LEU A 120 -0.97 4.19 -16.00
CA LEU A 120 0.20 5.07 -15.90
C LEU A 120 1.14 4.70 -14.75
N ILE A 121 0.61 4.21 -13.64
CA ILE A 121 1.43 3.82 -12.48
C ILE A 121 2.01 2.42 -12.64
N GLU A 122 1.35 1.54 -13.40
CA GLU A 122 1.69 0.12 -13.52
C GLU A 122 3.20 -0.11 -13.78
N PRO A 123 3.84 0.55 -14.77
CA PRO A 123 5.25 0.30 -15.05
C PRO A 123 6.17 0.68 -13.87
N TYR A 124 5.77 1.67 -13.07
CA TYR A 124 6.55 2.10 -11.91
C TYR A 124 6.33 1.18 -10.72
N VAL A 125 5.09 0.73 -10.51
CA VAL A 125 4.76 -0.29 -9.49
C VAL A 125 5.54 -1.57 -9.77
N LYS A 126 5.50 -2.10 -10.99
CA LYS A 126 6.23 -3.32 -11.36
C LYS A 126 7.74 -3.18 -11.14
N ARG A 127 8.34 -2.06 -11.57
CA ARG A 127 9.76 -1.78 -11.30
C ARG A 127 10.08 -1.68 -9.81
N ALA A 128 9.18 -1.13 -9.00
CA ALA A 128 9.36 -1.04 -7.56
C ALA A 128 9.25 -2.41 -6.89
N LEU A 129 8.32 -3.27 -7.33
CA LEU A 129 8.24 -4.67 -6.89
C LEU A 129 9.53 -5.42 -7.23
N ASP A 130 10.04 -5.27 -8.45
CA ASP A 130 11.30 -5.93 -8.88
C ASP A 130 12.48 -5.62 -7.97
N VAL A 131 12.57 -4.39 -7.45
CA VAL A 131 13.61 -3.99 -6.50
C VAL A 131 13.52 -4.84 -5.22
N GLY A 132 12.33 -5.00 -4.65
CA GLY A 132 12.15 -5.81 -3.44
C GLY A 132 12.31 -7.30 -3.70
N ILE A 133 11.80 -7.80 -4.84
CA ILE A 133 11.92 -9.21 -5.25
C ILE A 133 13.41 -9.59 -5.37
N LYS A 134 14.20 -8.79 -6.08
CA LYS A 134 15.65 -9.01 -6.24
C LYS A 134 16.40 -8.95 -4.92
N ALA A 135 15.91 -8.16 -3.97
CA ALA A 135 16.47 -8.04 -2.62
C ALA A 135 15.94 -9.09 -1.63
N GLY A 136 15.11 -10.04 -2.07
CA GLY A 136 14.53 -11.08 -1.22
C GLY A 136 13.54 -10.56 -0.18
N ARG A 137 12.88 -9.42 -0.44
CA ARG A 137 11.87 -8.84 0.45
C ARG A 137 10.48 -9.32 0.06
N THR A 138 9.59 -9.43 1.05
CA THR A 138 8.17 -9.64 0.77
C THR A 138 7.60 -8.35 0.18
N VAL A 139 7.00 -8.43 -1.00
CA VAL A 139 6.40 -7.27 -1.67
C VAL A 139 4.98 -7.57 -2.08
N MET A 140 4.14 -6.54 -2.09
CA MET A 140 2.76 -6.67 -2.54
C MET A 140 2.19 -5.35 -3.07
N THR A 141 1.09 -5.46 -3.78
CA THR A 141 0.25 -4.35 -4.22
C THR A 141 -1.14 -4.54 -3.68
N GLU A 142 -1.79 -3.46 -3.31
CA GLU A 142 -3.20 -3.46 -2.93
C GLU A 142 -3.99 -2.55 -3.87
N ALA A 143 -5.21 -2.97 -4.19
CA ALA A 143 -6.17 -2.24 -5.00
C ALA A 143 -5.73 -1.96 -6.46
N ILE A 144 -4.87 -2.83 -6.98
CA ILE A 144 -4.50 -2.87 -8.41
C ILE A 144 -4.98 -4.21 -8.99
N PRO A 145 -6.01 -4.20 -9.87
CA PRO A 145 -6.58 -5.43 -10.42
C PRO A 145 -5.58 -6.30 -11.20
N TYR A 146 -5.83 -7.61 -11.24
CA TYR A 146 -5.01 -8.61 -11.94
C TYR A 146 -4.73 -8.28 -13.41
N CYS A 147 -5.67 -7.63 -14.11
CA CYS A 147 -5.49 -7.25 -15.50
C CYS A 147 -4.39 -6.22 -15.75
N LEU A 148 -3.95 -5.51 -14.72
CA LEU A 148 -2.81 -4.58 -14.77
C LEU A 148 -1.54 -5.21 -14.15
N MET A 149 -1.65 -6.42 -13.61
CA MET A 149 -0.58 -7.10 -12.88
C MET A 149 -0.10 -8.36 -13.59
N GLY A 150 -0.21 -8.41 -14.92
CA GLY A 150 0.31 -9.54 -15.72
C GLY A 150 1.78 -9.82 -15.41
N GLY A 151 2.08 -11.06 -15.02
CA GLY A 151 3.42 -11.52 -14.57
C GLY A 151 3.73 -11.25 -13.08
N TYR A 152 2.84 -10.56 -12.37
CA TYR A 152 2.98 -10.13 -10.98
C TYR A 152 1.79 -10.55 -10.11
N GLU A 153 0.97 -11.50 -10.57
CA GLU A 153 -0.31 -11.87 -9.98
C GLU A 153 -0.18 -12.37 -8.53
N LYS A 154 0.95 -13.03 -8.22
CA LYS A 154 1.28 -13.50 -6.86
C LYS A 154 1.56 -12.38 -5.86
N TYR A 155 1.74 -11.14 -6.31
CA TYR A 155 2.01 -9.98 -5.47
C TYR A 155 0.75 -9.14 -5.22
N VAL A 156 -0.41 -9.54 -5.74
CA VAL A 156 -1.69 -8.87 -5.45
C VAL A 156 -2.18 -9.31 -4.07
N ALA A 157 -2.24 -8.37 -3.13
CA ALA A 157 -2.46 -8.63 -1.70
C ALA A 157 -3.86 -9.17 -1.39
N GLU A 158 -4.87 -8.85 -2.20
CA GLU A 158 -6.27 -9.21 -1.95
C GLU A 158 -6.51 -10.72 -1.74
N GLN A 159 -5.63 -11.60 -2.25
CA GLN A 159 -5.72 -13.05 -2.01
C GLN A 159 -5.27 -13.49 -0.60
N ILE A 160 -4.53 -12.64 0.11
CA ILE A 160 -3.86 -12.97 1.38
C ILE A 160 -4.28 -12.06 2.54
N ILE A 161 -5.21 -11.11 2.31
CA ILE A 161 -5.73 -10.24 3.37
C ILE A 161 -6.58 -11.09 4.34
N PRO A 162 -6.21 -11.16 5.63
CA PRO A 162 -6.97 -11.94 6.60
C PRO A 162 -8.31 -11.27 6.90
N ARG A 163 -9.31 -12.08 7.28
CA ARG A 163 -10.54 -11.56 7.88
C ARG A 163 -10.18 -10.76 9.13
N THR A 164 -10.55 -9.48 9.11
CA THR A 164 -10.14 -8.52 10.12
C THR A 164 -11.37 -7.83 10.68
N ARG A 165 -11.46 -7.81 12.01
CA ARG A 165 -12.41 -6.97 12.75
C ARG A 165 -11.71 -5.67 13.09
N ILE A 166 -12.29 -4.53 12.69
CA ILE A 166 -11.72 -3.22 12.96
C ILE A 166 -12.49 -2.58 14.11
N TYR A 167 -11.75 -2.08 15.08
CA TYR A 167 -12.26 -1.22 16.14
C TYR A 167 -11.74 0.18 15.85
N ASP A 168 -12.63 1.05 15.38
CA ASP A 168 -12.39 2.48 15.23
C ASP A 168 -12.90 3.21 16.49
N ALA A 169 -12.53 4.47 16.67
CA ALA A 169 -12.98 5.27 17.81
C ALA A 169 -14.51 5.44 17.82
N ASP A 170 -15.11 5.56 16.62
CA ASP A 170 -16.53 5.86 16.45
C ASP A 170 -17.35 4.65 16.01
N CYS A 171 -16.72 3.56 15.57
CA CYS A 171 -17.44 2.39 15.07
C CYS A 171 -16.66 1.09 15.20
N VAL A 172 -17.38 -0.03 15.15
CA VAL A 172 -16.77 -1.37 15.01
C VAL A 172 -17.18 -1.92 13.67
N ILE A 173 -16.21 -2.23 12.81
CA ILE A 173 -16.45 -2.96 11.56
C ILE A 173 -16.24 -4.45 11.86
N PRO A 174 -17.32 -5.23 11.99
CA PRO A 174 -17.24 -6.62 12.44
C PRO A 174 -16.50 -7.52 11.45
N ASP A 175 -16.59 -7.23 10.15
CA ASP A 175 -15.89 -7.95 9.08
C ASP A 175 -15.49 -6.98 7.97
N TYR A 176 -14.24 -6.49 8.04
CA TYR A 176 -13.70 -5.59 7.01
C TYR A 176 -13.60 -6.27 5.65
N THR A 177 -13.44 -7.61 5.58
CA THR A 177 -13.38 -8.33 4.32
C THR A 177 -14.69 -8.18 3.55
N ARG A 178 -15.83 -8.29 4.24
CA ARG A 178 -17.14 -8.07 3.63
C ARG A 178 -17.35 -6.63 3.20
N THR A 179 -17.12 -5.65 4.08
CA THR A 179 -17.25 -4.23 3.71
C THR A 179 -16.38 -3.87 2.50
N ARG A 180 -15.13 -4.36 2.46
CA ARG A 180 -14.22 -4.14 1.33
C ARG A 180 -14.77 -4.70 0.03
N ILE A 181 -15.17 -5.98 0.01
CA ILE A 181 -15.61 -6.66 -1.22
C ILE A 181 -17.01 -6.19 -1.64
N ASP A 182 -17.95 -6.15 -0.71
CA ASP A 182 -19.37 -5.95 -0.97
C ASP A 182 -19.72 -4.47 -1.16
N GLU A 183 -18.95 -3.55 -0.56
CA GLU A 183 -19.25 -2.11 -0.58
C GLU A 183 -18.15 -1.28 -1.23
N GLY A 184 -16.88 -1.63 -1.03
CA GLY A 184 -15.73 -0.83 -1.49
C GLY A 184 -15.26 -1.14 -2.91
N LYS A 185 -15.42 -2.36 -3.41
CA LYS A 185 -14.88 -2.79 -4.71
C LYS A 185 -15.98 -2.96 -5.78
N SER A 186 -15.64 -2.73 -7.04
CA SER A 186 -16.54 -3.00 -8.17
C SER A 186 -15.86 -3.83 -9.25
N ARG A 187 -16.68 -4.55 -10.03
CA ARG A 187 -16.26 -5.23 -11.25
C ARG A 187 -16.89 -4.53 -12.46
N GLY A 188 -16.12 -4.43 -13.53
CA GLY A 188 -16.54 -3.79 -14.77
C GLY A 188 -17.37 -4.71 -15.66
N PRO A 189 -17.98 -4.16 -16.73
CA PRO A 189 -18.87 -4.90 -17.62
C PRO A 189 -18.24 -6.13 -18.26
N ARG A 190 -16.93 -6.07 -18.55
CA ARG A 190 -16.17 -7.13 -19.23
C ARG A 190 -15.44 -8.07 -18.27
N CYS A 191 -15.54 -7.86 -16.96
CA CYS A 191 -14.82 -8.67 -15.98
C CYS A 191 -15.24 -10.15 -15.99
N ALA A 192 -16.45 -10.48 -16.45
CA ALA A 192 -16.91 -11.87 -16.59
C ALA A 192 -16.13 -12.65 -17.67
N GLU A 193 -15.47 -11.95 -18.60
CA GLU A 193 -14.66 -12.55 -19.66
C GLU A 193 -13.21 -12.87 -19.23
N CYS A 194 -12.84 -12.56 -17.98
CA CYS A 194 -11.47 -12.62 -17.48
C CYS A 194 -11.21 -13.91 -16.70
N ASP A 195 -10.06 -14.53 -16.91
CA ASP A 195 -9.66 -15.75 -16.19
C ASP A 195 -9.52 -15.52 -14.68
N TRP A 196 -9.27 -14.28 -14.27
CA TRP A 196 -9.18 -13.89 -12.87
C TRP A 196 -10.53 -13.54 -12.25
N HIS A 197 -11.66 -13.69 -12.96
CA HIS A 197 -12.99 -13.26 -12.48
C HIS A 197 -13.36 -13.81 -11.09
N SER A 198 -13.02 -15.07 -10.80
CA SER A 198 -13.34 -15.71 -9.52
C SER A 198 -12.50 -15.19 -8.34
N ARG A 199 -11.35 -14.57 -8.60
CA ARG A 199 -10.38 -14.11 -7.56
C ARG A 199 -10.21 -12.60 -7.51
N CYS A 200 -10.45 -11.90 -8.61
CA CYS A 200 -10.28 -10.46 -8.70
C CYS A 200 -11.49 -9.76 -8.08
N GLU A 201 -11.23 -8.89 -7.10
CA GLU A 201 -12.28 -8.05 -6.51
C GLU A 201 -12.55 -6.80 -7.36
N GLY A 202 -11.62 -6.44 -8.24
CA GLY A 202 -11.65 -5.20 -9.03
C GLY A 202 -11.05 -4.01 -8.29
N PRO A 203 -11.12 -2.79 -8.86
CA PRO A 203 -10.65 -1.57 -8.20
C PRO A 203 -11.64 -1.12 -7.11
N TRP A 204 -11.23 -0.11 -6.32
CA TRP A 204 -12.17 0.67 -5.51
C TRP A 204 -13.24 1.29 -6.40
N ARG A 205 -14.51 1.32 -5.96
CA ARG A 205 -15.67 1.76 -6.77
C ARG A 205 -15.54 3.16 -7.32
N GLU A 206 -14.92 4.04 -6.55
CA GLU A 206 -14.75 5.45 -6.90
C GLU A 206 -13.79 5.65 -8.08
N TYR A 207 -12.97 4.64 -8.38
CA TYR A 207 -12.00 4.71 -9.47
C TYR A 207 -12.66 4.69 -10.86
N PRO A 208 -13.48 3.70 -11.22
CA PRO A 208 -14.22 3.73 -12.47
C PRO A 208 -15.23 4.88 -12.53
N ASP A 209 -15.74 5.39 -11.41
CA ASP A 209 -16.58 6.59 -11.41
C ASP A 209 -15.83 7.83 -11.93
N LEU A 210 -14.50 7.89 -11.70
CA LEU A 210 -13.65 8.99 -12.15
C LEU A 210 -13.05 8.76 -13.54
N PHE A 211 -12.55 7.55 -13.83
CA PHE A 211 -11.76 7.28 -15.04
C PHE A 211 -12.43 6.37 -16.05
N GLY A 212 -13.55 5.74 -15.70
CA GLY A 212 -14.20 4.70 -16.50
C GLY A 212 -13.52 3.34 -16.40
N TRP A 213 -13.95 2.43 -17.27
CA TRP A 213 -13.51 1.02 -17.30
C TRP A 213 -12.53 0.70 -18.44
N ASP A 214 -12.16 1.68 -19.26
CA ASP A 214 -11.45 1.52 -20.54
C ASP A 214 -10.05 0.88 -20.42
N GLU A 215 -9.33 1.15 -19.33
CA GLU A 215 -8.00 0.57 -19.10
C GLU A 215 -8.02 -0.84 -18.49
N PHE A 216 -9.21 -1.38 -18.13
CA PHE A 216 -9.34 -2.73 -17.58
C PHE A 216 -9.65 -3.74 -18.67
N VAL A 217 -8.60 -4.34 -19.24
CA VAL A 217 -8.72 -5.35 -20.28
C VAL A 217 -8.76 -6.75 -19.68
N PRO A 218 -9.76 -7.60 -19.99
CA PRO A 218 -9.80 -8.98 -19.50
C PRO A 218 -8.54 -9.76 -19.88
N VAL A 219 -7.96 -10.47 -18.91
CA VAL A 219 -6.86 -11.40 -19.15
C VAL A 219 -7.46 -12.75 -19.54
N ARG A 220 -7.05 -13.25 -20.70
CA ARG A 220 -7.36 -14.59 -21.18
C ARG A 220 -6.03 -15.28 -21.44
N LYS A 221 -5.82 -16.47 -20.89
CA LYS A 221 -4.68 -17.31 -21.29
C LYS A 221 -4.80 -17.56 -22.79
N ALA A 222 -3.69 -17.40 -23.51
CA ALA A 222 -3.61 -17.89 -24.87
C ALA A 222 -3.88 -19.41 -24.82
N SER A 223 -4.89 -19.85 -25.57
CA SER A 223 -5.20 -21.26 -25.78
C SER A 223 -4.02 -22.01 -26.37
#